data_AF-A0A0D2XC32-F1
#
_entry.id   AF-A0A0D2XC32-F1
#
_cell.length_a   1.000
_cell.length_b   1.000
_cell.length_c   1.000
_cell.angle_alpha   90.00
_cell.angle_beta   90.00
_cell.angle_gamma   90.00
#
_symmetry.space_group_name_H-M   'P 1'
#
loop_
_entity.id
_entity.type
_entity.pdbx_description
1 polymer ?
#
loop_
_entity_poly.entity_id
_entity_poly.type
_entity_poly.pdbx_seq_one_letter_code
_entity_poly.pdbx_strand_id
1 'polypeptide(L)'
;MTRLQAAYPSHFSEKVDSSNAFEAFKQGKLISPFGIEGLHQIGNKVSNLRRFHELGGKDEWTGSEAPIIFSHSSAWSVCPHPRNVKDNVLQLVKKRNSLVMVNIAPDFISCVDTGKENGLPEFYPQNSTLAHAAQHIIYIGNLIGYDHVGIGTDFDGIPSVPEGLEDVTKYPDLIAELLRQGVSNVDAAKVVGGNLLRVWKDVDTVAARLQAKGQLPLEDDLPKMKFDEAQEASLEHA
;
A
#
# COMPACT_ATOMS: atom_id res chain seq x y z
N MET A 1 -13.39 11.64 -3.80
CA MET A 1 -12.55 11.97 -4.97
C MET A 1 -13.32 12.58 -6.14
N THR A 2 -14.57 12.18 -6.38
CA THR A 2 -15.43 12.67 -7.47
C THR A 2 -15.54 14.20 -7.55
N ARG A 3 -15.58 14.88 -6.40
CA ARG A 3 -15.65 16.35 -6.33
C ARG A 3 -14.38 17.06 -6.84
N LEU A 4 -13.21 16.45 -6.65
CA LEU A 4 -11.91 17.00 -7.03
C LEU A 4 -11.60 16.70 -8.51
N GLN A 5 -11.95 15.50 -8.97
CA GLN A 5 -11.93 15.12 -10.38
C GLN A 5 -12.86 16.02 -11.22
N ALA A 6 -14.06 16.32 -10.73
CA ALA A 6 -14.99 17.24 -11.38
C ALA A 6 -14.47 18.70 -11.42
N ALA A 7 -13.66 19.11 -10.44
CA ALA A 7 -13.10 20.46 -10.39
C ALA A 7 -11.87 20.66 -11.30
N TYR A 8 -11.13 19.59 -11.59
CA TYR A 8 -9.88 19.64 -12.38
C TYR A 8 -9.82 18.56 -13.48
N PRO A 9 -10.78 18.54 -14.43
CA PRO A 9 -10.94 17.46 -15.41
C PRO A 9 -9.81 17.38 -16.46
N SER A 10 -9.00 18.43 -16.59
CA SER A 10 -7.81 18.44 -17.46
C SER A 10 -6.57 17.80 -16.82
N HIS A 11 -6.56 17.58 -15.50
CA HIS A 11 -5.40 17.09 -14.76
C HIS A 11 -5.62 15.66 -14.22
N PHE A 12 -6.85 15.35 -13.78
CA PHE A 12 -7.22 14.04 -13.25
C PHE A 12 -8.15 13.28 -14.21
N SER A 13 -7.99 11.97 -14.31
CA SER A 13 -8.92 11.11 -15.06
C SER A 13 -10.24 10.91 -14.31
N GLU A 14 -11.35 10.92 -15.05
CA GLU A 14 -12.69 10.63 -14.51
C GLU A 14 -12.86 9.12 -14.30
N LYS A 15 -13.43 8.73 -13.14
CA LYS A 15 -13.74 7.34 -12.73
C LYS A 15 -12.65 6.35 -13.14
N VAL A 16 -11.50 6.43 -12.47
CA VAL A 16 -10.44 5.44 -12.67
C VAL A 16 -10.73 4.19 -11.87
N ASP A 17 -10.75 3.06 -12.55
CA ASP A 17 -10.67 1.73 -11.95
C ASP A 17 -9.53 0.95 -12.62
N SER A 18 -9.29 -0.28 -12.17
CA SER A 18 -8.22 -1.12 -12.72
C SER A 18 -8.32 -1.38 -14.23
N SER A 19 -9.51 -1.23 -14.83
CA SER A 19 -9.74 -1.51 -16.26
C SER A 19 -9.30 -0.38 -17.18
N ASN A 20 -9.27 0.87 -16.69
CA ASN A 20 -8.97 2.05 -17.50
C ASN A 20 -7.73 2.83 -17.03
N ALA A 21 -7.14 2.46 -15.88
CA ALA A 21 -5.94 3.08 -15.33
C ALA A 21 -4.78 3.15 -16.33
N PHE A 22 -4.46 2.05 -17.01
CA PHE A 22 -3.32 2.03 -17.94
C PHE A 22 -3.50 2.95 -19.15
N GLU A 23 -4.72 3.07 -19.69
CA GLU A 23 -5.01 3.97 -20.79
C GLU A 23 -5.03 5.44 -20.34
N ALA A 24 -5.51 5.73 -19.13
CA ALA A 24 -5.41 7.07 -18.53
C ALA A 24 -3.95 7.52 -18.37
N PHE A 25 -3.07 6.61 -17.94
CA PHE A 25 -1.62 6.88 -17.84
C PHE A 25 -1.01 7.23 -19.20
N LYS A 26 -1.30 6.42 -20.24
CA LYS A 26 -0.81 6.69 -21.61
C LYS A 26 -1.25 8.04 -22.16
N GLN A 27 -2.37 8.56 -21.68
CA GLN A 27 -2.91 9.87 -22.06
C GLN A 27 -2.31 11.03 -21.25
N GLY A 28 -1.29 10.77 -20.41
CA GLY A 28 -0.63 11.79 -19.59
C GLY A 28 -1.45 12.26 -18.39
N LYS A 29 -2.50 11.52 -17.99
CA LYS A 29 -3.34 11.86 -16.84
C LYS A 29 -2.80 11.24 -15.56
N LEU A 30 -2.90 11.98 -14.46
CA LEU A 30 -2.53 11.48 -13.13
C LEU A 30 -3.59 10.53 -12.60
N ILE A 31 -3.16 9.35 -12.17
CA ILE A 31 -3.99 8.32 -11.55
C ILE A 31 -3.81 8.41 -10.04
N SER A 32 -4.87 8.77 -9.33
CA SER A 32 -4.89 8.88 -7.86
C SER A 32 -5.95 7.94 -7.30
N PRO A 33 -5.63 6.65 -7.09
CA PRO A 33 -6.54 5.71 -6.45
C PRO A 33 -6.72 6.07 -4.97
N PHE A 34 -7.93 5.86 -4.45
CA PHE A 34 -8.21 5.96 -3.01
C PHE A 34 -7.96 4.58 -2.38
N GLY A 35 -6.98 4.48 -1.50
CA GLY A 35 -6.71 3.28 -0.71
C GLY A 35 -6.96 3.55 0.77
N ILE A 36 -7.52 2.57 1.50
CA ILE A 36 -7.53 2.62 2.97
C ILE A 36 -6.15 2.17 3.44
N GLU A 37 -5.34 3.14 3.84
CA GLU A 37 -4.05 2.92 4.49
C GLU A 37 -4.26 2.60 5.97
N GLY A 38 -3.68 1.51 6.48
CA GLY A 38 -3.83 1.15 7.90
C GLY A 38 -3.45 -0.28 8.28
N LEU A 39 -3.30 -1.18 7.31
CA LEU A 39 -2.95 -2.58 7.58
C LEU A 39 -1.56 -2.78 8.19
N HIS A 40 -0.63 -1.82 8.06
CA HIS A 40 0.65 -1.82 8.78
C HIS A 40 0.48 -1.91 10.31
N GLN A 41 -0.68 -1.49 10.84
CA GLN A 41 -0.98 -1.61 12.26
C GLN A 41 -1.33 -3.06 12.67
N ILE A 42 -1.94 -3.86 11.79
CA ILE A 42 -2.40 -5.21 12.13
C ILE A 42 -1.21 -6.17 12.36
N GLY A 43 -0.16 -6.06 11.54
CA GLY A 43 0.94 -7.03 11.52
C GLY A 43 1.81 -7.08 12.78
N ASN A 44 1.80 -6.02 13.60
CA ASN A 44 2.80 -5.84 14.67
C ASN A 44 2.22 -5.77 16.09
N LYS A 45 0.90 -5.72 16.29
CA LYS A 45 0.29 -5.67 17.64
C LYS A 45 -1.06 -6.39 17.72
N VAL A 46 -1.19 -7.28 18.71
CA VAL A 46 -2.44 -8.02 19.03
C VAL A 46 -3.62 -7.09 19.35
N SER A 47 -3.37 -5.88 19.85
CA SER A 47 -4.41 -4.87 20.11
C SER A 47 -5.16 -4.44 18.84
N ASN A 48 -4.49 -4.47 17.69
CA ASN A 48 -5.10 -4.09 16.43
C ASN A 48 -5.99 -5.22 15.90
N LEU A 49 -5.58 -6.48 16.06
CA LEU A 49 -6.47 -7.64 15.82
C LEU A 49 -7.75 -7.56 16.67
N ARG A 50 -7.65 -7.14 17.94
CA ARG A 50 -8.82 -6.92 18.80
C ARG A 50 -9.72 -5.79 18.28
N ARG A 51 -9.14 -4.68 17.82
CA ARG A 51 -9.92 -3.58 17.22
C ARG A 51 -10.62 -4.02 15.92
N PHE A 52 -9.98 -4.84 15.09
CA PHE A 52 -10.60 -5.42 13.90
C PHE A 52 -11.67 -6.48 14.24
N HIS A 53 -11.50 -7.21 15.36
CA HIS A 53 -12.53 -8.11 15.91
C HIS A 53 -13.77 -7.34 16.37
N GLU A 54 -13.57 -6.26 17.14
CA GLU A 54 -14.64 -5.34 17.57
C GLU A 54 -15.38 -4.68 16.40
N LEU A 55 -14.69 -4.40 15.29
CA LEU A 55 -15.28 -3.88 14.05
C LEU A 55 -15.92 -4.96 13.15
N GLY A 56 -16.10 -6.19 13.67
CA GLY A 56 -16.86 -7.26 12.99
C GLY A 56 -16.03 -8.46 12.54
N GLY A 57 -14.73 -8.51 12.83
CA GLY A 57 -13.90 -9.70 12.61
C GLY A 57 -14.28 -10.82 13.58
N LYS A 58 -15.21 -11.70 13.21
CA LYS A 58 -15.62 -12.86 14.03
C LYS A 58 -14.44 -13.83 14.26
N ASP A 59 -14.56 -14.75 15.22
CA ASP A 59 -13.52 -15.74 15.55
C ASP A 59 -13.09 -16.66 14.38
N GLU A 60 -13.90 -16.71 13.31
CA GLU A 60 -13.62 -17.44 12.06
C GLU A 60 -12.95 -16.58 10.97
N TRP A 61 -12.68 -15.31 11.25
CA TRP A 61 -12.15 -14.38 10.26
C TRP A 61 -10.71 -14.75 9.87
N THR A 62 -10.54 -15.25 8.65
CA THR A 62 -9.24 -15.66 8.12
C THR A 62 -8.41 -14.51 7.55
N GLY A 63 -8.90 -13.27 7.65
CA GLY A 63 -8.31 -12.06 7.07
C GLY A 63 -9.10 -11.51 5.88
N SER A 64 -8.51 -10.55 5.16
CA SER A 64 -9.12 -9.89 4.00
C SER A 64 -9.52 -10.88 2.89
N GLU A 65 -10.71 -10.68 2.30
CA GLU A 65 -11.16 -11.40 1.09
C GLU A 65 -10.44 -10.92 -0.19
N ALA A 66 -9.91 -9.70 -0.18
CA ALA A 66 -9.15 -9.11 -1.28
C ALA A 66 -7.65 -9.06 -0.96
N PRO A 67 -6.76 -9.09 -1.96
CA PRO A 67 -5.33 -8.86 -1.74
C PRO A 67 -5.10 -7.50 -1.09
N ILE A 68 -4.10 -7.43 -0.23
CA ILE A 68 -3.70 -6.21 0.47
C ILE A 68 -2.42 -5.64 -0.14
N ILE A 69 -2.12 -4.38 0.20
CA ILE A 69 -0.82 -3.78 -0.08
C ILE A 69 -0.13 -3.36 1.22
N PHE A 70 1.19 -3.50 1.25
CA PHE A 70 2.06 -2.69 2.10
C PHE A 70 2.50 -1.52 1.24
N SER A 71 1.86 -0.37 1.38
CA SER A 71 2.06 0.80 0.50
C SER A 71 3.45 1.42 0.56
N HIS A 72 4.14 1.27 1.69
CA HIS A 72 5.50 1.75 1.92
C HIS A 72 6.13 0.96 3.08
N SER A 73 6.68 -0.22 2.81
CA SER A 73 7.49 -0.97 3.79
C SER A 73 8.51 -1.85 3.10
N SER A 74 9.63 -2.09 3.79
CA SER A 74 10.80 -2.76 3.21
C SER A 74 11.02 -4.15 3.83
N ALA A 75 12.06 -4.87 3.40
CA ALA A 75 12.34 -6.24 3.87
C ALA A 75 13.06 -6.26 5.24
N TRP A 76 12.49 -6.97 6.21
CA TRP A 76 13.05 -7.04 7.58
C TRP A 76 14.39 -7.76 7.62
N SER A 77 14.56 -8.83 6.83
CA SER A 77 15.80 -9.59 6.79
C SER A 77 16.99 -8.84 6.14
N VAL A 78 16.72 -7.71 5.47
CA VAL A 78 17.76 -6.80 4.95
C VAL A 78 18.08 -5.70 5.97
N CYS A 79 17.04 -5.09 6.57
CA CYS A 79 17.17 -4.15 7.68
C CYS A 79 16.10 -4.50 8.75
N PRO A 80 16.49 -4.96 9.95
CA PRO A 80 15.58 -5.52 10.97
C PRO A 80 14.75 -4.48 11.72
N HIS A 81 14.19 -3.50 11.01
CA HIS A 81 13.36 -2.45 11.56
C HIS A 81 11.90 -2.92 11.75
N PRO A 82 11.19 -2.58 12.86
CA PRO A 82 9.81 -3.03 13.08
C PRO A 82 8.79 -2.58 12.04
N ARG A 83 9.09 -1.53 11.26
CA ARG A 83 8.26 -1.11 10.13
C ARG A 83 8.36 -2.04 8.92
N ASN A 84 9.38 -2.89 8.86
CA ASN A 84 9.65 -3.78 7.73
C ASN A 84 8.93 -5.12 7.86
N VAL A 85 8.69 -5.73 6.70
CA VAL A 85 7.94 -6.98 6.56
C VAL A 85 8.87 -8.17 6.78
N LYS A 86 8.51 -9.02 7.75
CA LYS A 86 9.22 -10.27 8.06
C LYS A 86 8.97 -11.34 7.00
N ASP A 87 9.91 -12.26 6.82
CA ASP A 87 9.83 -13.30 5.78
C ASP A 87 8.60 -14.20 5.90
N ASN A 88 8.19 -14.53 7.13
CA ASN A 88 6.95 -15.30 7.34
C ASN A 88 5.70 -14.53 6.86
N VAL A 89 5.70 -13.20 6.99
CA VAL A 89 4.64 -12.33 6.46
C VAL A 89 4.76 -12.21 4.94
N LEU A 90 5.96 -12.14 4.37
CA LEU A 90 6.18 -12.17 2.92
C LEU A 90 5.59 -13.45 2.29
N GLN A 91 5.74 -14.61 2.93
CA GLN A 91 5.09 -15.84 2.47
C GLN A 91 3.56 -15.74 2.49
N LEU A 92 2.97 -15.03 3.46
CA LEU A 92 1.53 -14.75 3.48
C LEU A 92 1.13 -13.78 2.36
N VAL A 93 1.96 -12.78 2.05
CA VAL A 93 1.75 -11.87 0.92
C VAL A 93 1.61 -12.66 -0.37
N LYS A 94 2.53 -13.59 -0.63
CA LYS A 94 2.48 -14.50 -1.78
C LYS A 94 1.19 -15.31 -1.80
N LYS A 95 0.86 -15.97 -0.68
CA LYS A 95 -0.34 -16.82 -0.54
C LYS A 95 -1.63 -16.04 -0.79
N ARG A 96 -1.67 -14.75 -0.48
CA ARG A 96 -2.82 -13.86 -0.63
C ARG A 96 -2.79 -13.01 -1.90
N ASN A 97 -1.91 -13.33 -2.85
CA ASN A 97 -1.67 -12.56 -4.07
C ASN A 97 -1.49 -11.04 -3.84
N SER A 98 -0.95 -10.69 -2.68
CA SER A 98 -0.80 -9.32 -2.19
C SER A 98 0.51 -8.70 -2.69
N LEU A 99 0.75 -7.44 -2.34
CA LEU A 99 1.89 -6.66 -2.82
C LEU A 99 2.61 -5.94 -1.69
N VAL A 100 3.95 -5.95 -1.72
CA VAL A 100 4.80 -5.08 -0.89
C VAL A 100 5.44 -4.02 -1.76
N MET A 101 5.12 -2.76 -1.49
CA MET A 101 5.69 -1.60 -2.16
C MET A 101 6.83 -1.07 -1.28
N VAL A 102 8.06 -1.20 -1.79
CA VAL A 102 9.30 -0.95 -1.03
C VAL A 102 9.46 0.54 -0.74
N ASN A 103 9.67 0.84 0.55
CA ASN A 103 9.91 2.18 1.08
C ASN A 103 11.40 2.55 0.98
N ILE A 104 11.69 3.85 0.97
CA ILE A 104 13.07 4.37 0.87
C ILE A 104 13.49 5.24 2.05
N ALA A 105 12.73 5.29 3.15
CA ALA A 105 13.11 5.97 4.37
C ALA A 105 14.47 5.43 4.86
N PRO A 106 15.50 6.28 5.04
CA PRO A 106 16.84 5.85 5.41
C PRO A 106 16.87 4.90 6.62
N ASP A 107 16.13 5.21 7.69
CA ASP A 107 16.05 4.40 8.90
C ASP A 107 15.44 3.00 8.68
N PHE A 108 14.63 2.83 7.63
CA PHE A 108 13.93 1.58 7.34
C PHE A 108 14.65 0.73 6.30
N ILE A 109 15.52 1.32 5.48
CA ILE A 109 16.29 0.55 4.51
C ILE A 109 17.73 0.29 4.97
N SER A 110 18.28 1.16 5.82
CA SER A 110 19.71 1.14 6.12
C SER A 110 19.95 1.08 7.61
N CYS A 111 19.93 -0.12 8.17
CA CYS A 111 20.06 -0.30 9.61
C CYS A 111 20.81 -1.56 10.02
N VAL A 112 21.33 -1.55 11.24
CA VAL A 112 22.02 -2.68 11.87
C VAL A 112 21.41 -2.96 13.24
N ASP A 113 21.18 -4.24 13.54
CA ASP A 113 20.76 -4.63 14.88
C ASP A 113 21.96 -4.54 15.83
N THR A 114 21.86 -3.65 16.83
CA THR A 114 22.87 -3.47 17.87
C THR A 114 22.43 -4.05 19.21
N GLY A 115 21.30 -4.75 19.27
CA GLY A 115 20.79 -5.36 20.50
C GLY A 115 20.26 -4.37 21.53
N LYS A 116 19.81 -3.18 21.10
CA LYS A 116 19.23 -2.16 21.99
C LYS A 116 18.00 -2.71 22.72
N GLU A 117 17.85 -2.36 24.00
CA GLU A 117 16.74 -2.82 24.85
C GLU A 117 15.36 -2.44 24.30
N ASN A 118 15.26 -1.36 23.53
CA ASN A 118 14.00 -0.92 22.91
C ASN A 118 13.61 -1.72 21.65
N GLY A 119 14.47 -2.64 21.18
CA GLY A 119 14.22 -3.45 19.99
C GLY A 119 14.27 -2.68 18.67
N LEU A 120 14.82 -1.46 18.66
CA LEU A 120 15.03 -0.67 17.44
C LEU A 120 16.47 -0.85 16.94
N PRO A 121 16.68 -1.09 15.63
CA PRO A 121 18.01 -1.11 15.07
C PRO A 121 18.61 0.30 15.03
N GLU A 122 19.91 0.39 14.77
CA GLU A 122 20.62 1.65 14.57
C GLU A 122 20.73 1.97 13.08
N PHE A 123 20.45 3.22 12.72
CA PHE A 123 20.65 3.71 11.36
C PHE A 123 22.13 3.55 10.96
N TYR A 124 22.36 3.04 9.75
CA TYR A 124 23.69 2.83 9.20
C TYR A 124 23.87 3.72 7.95
N PRO A 125 24.44 4.92 8.06
CA PRO A 125 24.47 5.90 6.96
C PRO A 125 25.09 5.39 5.65
N GLN A 126 26.08 4.51 5.74
CA GLN A 126 26.87 4.03 4.60
C GLN A 126 26.05 3.22 3.60
N ASN A 127 24.96 2.57 4.04
CA ASN A 127 24.08 1.82 3.15
C ASN A 127 22.85 2.64 2.70
N SER A 128 22.72 3.91 3.10
CA SER A 128 21.56 4.75 2.76
C SER A 128 21.65 5.26 1.31
N THR A 129 21.53 4.35 0.36
CA THR A 129 21.74 4.58 -1.08
C THR A 129 20.63 3.95 -1.94
N LEU A 130 20.49 4.43 -3.17
CA LEU A 130 19.61 3.85 -4.19
C LEU A 130 19.89 2.36 -4.42
N ALA A 131 21.16 1.96 -4.47
CA ALA A 131 21.55 0.55 -4.68
C ALA A 131 21.07 -0.35 -3.54
N HIS A 132 21.05 0.15 -2.30
CA HIS A 132 20.54 -0.59 -1.16
C HIS A 132 19.01 -0.64 -1.13
N ALA A 133 18.33 0.43 -1.54
CA ALA A 133 16.88 0.39 -1.77
C ALA A 133 16.50 -0.67 -2.82
N ALA A 134 17.24 -0.76 -3.92
CA ALA A 134 17.07 -1.80 -4.93
C ALA A 134 17.27 -3.21 -4.35
N GLN A 135 18.20 -3.38 -3.40
CA GLN A 135 18.45 -4.66 -2.73
C GLN A 135 17.22 -5.17 -1.96
N HIS A 136 16.43 -4.28 -1.35
CA HIS A 136 15.15 -4.70 -0.71
C HIS A 136 14.16 -5.24 -1.75
N ILE A 137 14.04 -4.60 -2.91
CA ILE A 137 13.16 -5.05 -4.00
C ILE A 137 13.61 -6.43 -4.49
N ILE A 138 14.91 -6.59 -4.74
CA ILE A 138 15.51 -7.83 -5.23
C ILE A 138 15.35 -8.95 -4.19
N TYR A 139 15.57 -8.65 -2.91
CA TYR A 139 15.39 -9.62 -1.84
C TYR A 139 13.95 -10.18 -1.80
N ILE A 140 12.94 -9.30 -1.82
CA ILE A 140 11.54 -9.73 -1.82
C ILE A 140 11.21 -10.48 -3.11
N GLY A 141 11.65 -9.97 -4.26
CA GLY A 141 11.44 -10.60 -5.57
C GLY A 141 12.02 -12.03 -5.63
N ASN A 142 13.21 -12.25 -5.08
CA ASN A 142 13.83 -13.56 -5.01
C ASN A 142 13.14 -14.50 -4.01
N LEU A 143 12.67 -13.98 -2.87
CA LEU A 143 12.08 -14.79 -1.81
C LEU A 143 10.66 -15.26 -2.16
N ILE A 144 9.82 -14.38 -2.72
CA ILE A 144 8.40 -14.67 -2.94
C ILE A 144 7.94 -14.54 -4.40
N GLY A 145 8.78 -14.01 -5.28
CA GLY A 145 8.48 -13.76 -6.69
C GLY A 145 8.25 -12.28 -6.98
N TYR A 146 8.76 -11.80 -8.11
CA TYR A 146 8.63 -10.40 -8.54
C TYR A 146 7.20 -9.96 -8.82
N ASP A 147 6.23 -10.87 -8.83
CA ASP A 147 4.80 -10.52 -8.90
C ASP A 147 4.29 -9.84 -7.61
N HIS A 148 5.04 -9.91 -6.51
CA HIS A 148 4.58 -9.45 -5.19
C HIS A 148 5.35 -8.24 -4.65
N VAL A 149 6.15 -7.57 -5.47
CA VAL A 149 6.95 -6.41 -5.08
C VAL A 149 6.68 -5.20 -5.98
N GLY A 150 6.71 -4.01 -5.39
CA GLY A 150 6.52 -2.73 -6.07
C GLY A 150 7.34 -1.62 -5.42
N ILE A 151 7.09 -0.37 -5.81
CA ILE A 151 7.81 0.81 -5.31
C ILE A 151 6.84 1.71 -4.54
N GLY A 152 7.18 2.05 -3.29
CA GLY A 152 6.35 2.83 -2.38
C GLY A 152 7.20 3.77 -1.55
N THR A 153 7.78 4.78 -2.20
CA THR A 153 8.91 5.57 -1.67
C THR A 153 8.62 6.28 -0.36
N ASP A 154 7.39 6.77 -0.17
CA ASP A 154 7.02 7.68 0.94
C ASP A 154 7.73 9.03 0.85
N PHE A 155 7.98 9.52 -0.38
CA PHE A 155 8.41 10.91 -0.59
C PHE A 155 7.46 11.89 0.11
N ASP A 156 8.01 12.96 0.68
CA ASP A 156 7.35 13.94 1.54
C ASP A 156 6.78 13.38 2.88
N GLY A 157 6.83 12.07 3.10
CA GLY A 157 6.48 11.40 4.36
C GLY A 157 7.68 11.08 5.27
N ILE A 158 8.91 11.24 4.75
CA ILE A 158 10.17 10.88 5.41
C ILE A 158 11.04 12.13 5.67
N PRO A 159 11.85 12.14 6.76
CA PRO A 159 12.63 13.31 7.15
C PRO A 159 13.87 13.55 6.25
N SER A 160 14.34 12.51 5.57
CA SER A 160 15.50 12.52 4.70
C SER A 160 15.39 11.39 3.68
N VAL A 161 16.23 11.44 2.64
CA VAL A 161 16.23 10.52 1.50
C VAL A 161 17.60 9.84 1.33
N PRO A 162 17.67 8.66 0.70
CA PRO A 162 18.93 7.99 0.36
C PRO A 162 19.69 8.72 -0.75
N GLU A 163 21.01 8.54 -0.79
CA GLU A 163 21.85 9.00 -1.89
C GLU A 163 21.39 8.37 -3.22
N GLY A 164 21.22 9.19 -4.26
CA GLY A 164 20.71 8.79 -5.57
C GLY A 164 19.18 8.75 -5.67
N LEU A 165 18.45 8.98 -4.57
CA LEU A 165 16.98 9.05 -4.51
C LEU A 165 16.51 10.41 -3.97
N GLU A 166 17.14 11.50 -4.42
CA GLU A 166 16.92 12.84 -3.86
C GLU A 166 15.46 13.32 -4.00
N ASP A 167 14.78 12.92 -5.08
CA ASP A 167 13.41 13.32 -5.38
C ASP A 167 12.74 12.38 -6.40
N VAL A 168 11.51 12.71 -6.77
CA VAL A 168 10.69 11.94 -7.72
C VAL A 168 11.29 11.83 -9.13
N THR A 169 12.30 12.64 -9.49
CA THR A 169 12.97 12.52 -10.79
C THR A 169 13.87 11.28 -10.87
N LYS A 170 14.16 10.62 -9.74
CA LYS A 170 15.09 9.49 -9.61
C LYS A 170 14.49 8.10 -9.85
N TYR A 171 13.19 8.00 -10.15
CA TYR A 171 12.58 6.71 -10.50
C TYR A 171 13.30 6.00 -11.66
N PRO A 172 13.69 6.65 -12.77
CA PRO A 172 14.43 6.00 -13.84
C PRO A 172 15.77 5.40 -13.38
N ASP A 173 16.49 6.09 -12.49
CA ASP A 173 17.76 5.61 -11.93
C ASP A 173 17.57 4.34 -11.11
N LEU A 174 16.49 4.26 -10.32
CA LEU A 174 16.17 3.05 -9.55
C LEU A 174 15.87 1.87 -10.47
N ILE A 175 15.15 2.09 -11.57
CA ILE A 175 14.88 1.02 -12.55
C ILE A 175 16.15 0.60 -13.27
N ALA A 176 17.00 1.55 -13.67
CA ALA A 176 18.30 1.25 -14.27
C ALA A 176 19.16 0.40 -13.33
N GLU A 177 19.14 0.69 -12.03
CA GLU A 177 19.86 -0.10 -11.02
C GLU A 177 19.30 -1.52 -10.87
N LEU A 178 17.98 -1.70 -10.84
CA LEU A 178 17.37 -3.04 -10.82
C LEU A 178 17.82 -3.87 -12.03
N LEU A 179 17.80 -3.27 -13.23
CA LEU A 179 18.26 -3.93 -14.45
C LEU A 179 19.76 -4.26 -14.39
N ARG A 180 20.59 -3.33 -13.89
CA ARG A 180 22.04 -3.52 -13.72
C ARG A 180 22.35 -4.67 -12.75
N GLN A 181 21.54 -4.83 -11.72
CA GLN A 181 21.65 -5.93 -10.74
C GLN A 181 21.01 -7.25 -11.20
N GLY A 182 20.50 -7.32 -12.44
CA GLY A 182 20.06 -8.57 -13.07
C GLY A 182 18.56 -8.85 -13.00
N VAL A 183 17.74 -7.88 -12.57
CA VAL A 183 16.28 -7.98 -12.69
C VAL A 183 15.91 -7.96 -14.18
N SER A 184 15.07 -8.90 -14.61
CA SER A 184 14.66 -8.95 -16.02
C SER A 184 13.79 -7.75 -16.40
N ASN A 185 13.77 -7.36 -17.68
CA ASN A 185 12.85 -6.30 -18.15
C ASN A 185 11.38 -6.61 -17.83
N VAL A 186 11.01 -7.89 -17.89
CA VAL A 186 9.64 -8.35 -17.59
C VAL A 186 9.33 -8.13 -16.12
N ASP A 187 10.25 -8.50 -15.22
CA ASP A 187 10.04 -8.33 -13.79
C ASP A 187 10.13 -6.86 -13.37
N ALA A 188 11.05 -6.09 -13.94
CA ALA A 188 11.12 -4.64 -13.71
C ALA A 188 9.79 -3.95 -14.09
N ALA A 189 9.18 -4.32 -15.22
CA ALA A 189 7.86 -3.79 -15.60
C ALA A 189 6.75 -4.13 -14.59
N LYS A 190 6.80 -5.32 -13.98
CA LYS A 190 5.89 -5.69 -12.88
C LYS A 190 6.10 -4.80 -11.65
N VAL A 191 7.36 -4.62 -11.24
CA VAL A 191 7.74 -3.80 -10.07
C VAL A 191 7.34 -2.34 -10.22
N VAL A 192 7.54 -1.75 -11.41
CA VAL A 192 7.21 -0.34 -11.69
C VAL A 192 5.74 -0.03 -11.46
N GLY A 193 4.84 -0.97 -11.75
CA GLY A 193 3.41 -0.73 -11.56
C GLY A 193 2.48 -1.85 -12.04
N GLY A 194 2.96 -2.80 -12.86
CA GLY A 194 2.14 -3.91 -13.33
C GLY A 194 1.51 -4.72 -12.18
N ASN A 195 2.23 -4.90 -11.08
CA ASN A 195 1.72 -5.59 -9.90
C ASN A 195 0.63 -4.81 -9.16
N LEU A 196 0.80 -3.49 -9.05
CA LEU A 196 -0.21 -2.63 -8.41
C LEU A 196 -1.52 -2.67 -9.20
N LEU A 197 -1.43 -2.58 -10.54
CA LEU A 197 -2.60 -2.68 -11.42
C LEU A 197 -3.29 -4.05 -11.30
N ARG A 198 -2.52 -5.13 -11.19
CA ARG A 198 -3.09 -6.47 -10.93
C ARG A 198 -3.83 -6.51 -9.59
N VAL A 199 -3.19 -6.07 -8.50
CA VAL A 199 -3.82 -6.10 -7.17
C VAL A 199 -5.09 -5.25 -7.14
N TRP A 200 -5.06 -4.07 -7.76
CA TRP A 200 -6.25 -3.24 -7.88
C TRP A 200 -7.37 -3.96 -8.64
N LYS A 201 -7.06 -4.64 -9.74
CA LYS A 201 -8.04 -5.46 -10.48
C LYS A 201 -8.66 -6.57 -9.64
N ASP A 202 -7.86 -7.24 -8.83
CA ASP A 202 -8.34 -8.29 -7.95
C ASP A 202 -9.27 -7.71 -6.85
N VAL A 203 -8.93 -6.54 -6.31
CA VAL A 203 -9.78 -5.81 -5.35
C VAL A 203 -11.12 -5.43 -5.99
N ASP A 204 -11.12 -4.85 -7.19
CA ASP A 204 -12.35 -4.49 -7.92
C ASP A 204 -13.23 -5.74 -8.17
N THR A 205 -12.61 -6.87 -8.50
CA THR A 205 -13.31 -8.15 -8.71
C THR A 205 -13.99 -8.64 -7.43
N VAL A 206 -13.32 -8.53 -6.28
CA VAL A 206 -13.91 -8.88 -4.98
C VAL A 206 -15.05 -7.92 -4.62
N ALA A 207 -14.86 -6.62 -4.82
CA ALA A 207 -15.89 -5.62 -4.55
C ALA A 207 -17.16 -5.88 -5.38
N ALA A 208 -17.02 -6.10 -6.69
CA ALA A 208 -18.14 -6.41 -7.58
C ALA A 208 -18.87 -7.68 -7.15
N ARG A 209 -18.14 -8.73 -6.77
CA ARG A 209 -18.73 -9.98 -6.25
C ARG A 209 -19.53 -9.75 -4.97
N LEU A 210 -19.00 -8.98 -4.01
CA LEU A 210 -19.69 -8.72 -2.74
C LEU A 210 -20.96 -7.89 -2.94
N GLN A 211 -20.91 -6.88 -3.81
CA GLN A 211 -22.07 -6.08 -4.18
C GLN A 211 -23.15 -6.94 -4.88
N ALA A 212 -22.75 -7.82 -5.80
CA ALA A 212 -23.68 -8.74 -6.46
C ALA A 212 -24.34 -9.74 -5.50
N LYS A 213 -23.70 -10.06 -4.38
CA LYS A 213 -24.27 -10.86 -3.29
C LYS A 213 -25.20 -10.07 -2.36
N GLY A 214 -25.35 -8.76 -2.56
CA GLY A 214 -26.15 -7.90 -1.70
C GLY A 214 -25.52 -7.61 -0.34
N GLN A 215 -24.19 -7.67 -0.24
CA GLN A 215 -23.49 -7.32 1.00
C GLN A 215 -23.80 -5.86 1.37
N LEU A 216 -24.38 -5.66 2.57
CA LEU A 216 -24.70 -4.33 3.07
C LEU A 216 -23.42 -3.60 3.52
N PRO A 217 -23.35 -2.27 3.35
CA PRO A 217 -22.28 -1.46 3.91
C PRO A 217 -22.30 -1.55 5.45
N LEU A 218 -21.14 -1.38 6.07
CA LEU A 218 -21.08 -1.12 7.51
C LEU A 218 -21.56 0.31 7.75
N GLU A 219 -22.50 0.46 8.68
CA GLU A 219 -23.03 1.76 9.09
C GLU A 219 -22.55 2.07 10.51
N ASP A 220 -22.14 3.32 10.75
CA ASP A 220 -21.82 3.77 12.10
C ASP A 220 -23.11 3.89 12.93
N ASP A 221 -23.09 3.41 14.17
CA ASP A 221 -24.16 3.65 15.14
C ASP A 221 -24.11 5.11 15.62
N LEU A 222 -24.69 6.01 14.83
CA LEU A 222 -24.76 7.42 15.18
C LEU A 222 -25.85 7.66 16.24
N PRO A 223 -25.59 8.52 17.24
CA PRO A 223 -26.63 8.93 18.17
C PRO A 223 -27.77 9.61 17.40
N LYS A 224 -29.02 9.30 17.77
CA LYS A 224 -30.20 9.93 17.16
C LYS A 224 -30.06 11.45 17.21
N MET A 225 -30.08 12.10 16.04
CA MET A 225 -30.19 13.55 16.00
C MET A 225 -31.54 13.94 16.61
N LYS A 226 -31.53 14.86 17.57
CA LYS A 226 -32.75 15.48 18.08
C LYS A 226 -33.17 16.53 17.06
N PHE A 227 -34.17 16.22 16.26
CA PHE A 227 -34.88 17.24 15.50
C PHE A 227 -35.95 17.84 16.41
N ASP A 228 -36.15 19.15 16.37
CA ASP A 228 -37.31 19.77 17.02
C ASP A 228 -38.58 19.27 16.31
N GLU A 229 -39.60 18.88 17.07
CA GLU A 229 -40.85 18.26 16.57
C GLU A 229 -41.57 19.08 15.48
N ALA A 230 -41.26 20.37 15.35
CA ALA A 230 -41.76 21.24 14.29
C ALA A 230 -41.21 20.90 12.88
N GLN A 231 -40.05 20.24 12.76
CA GLN A 231 -39.46 19.88 11.46
C GLN A 231 -39.99 18.55 10.90
N GLU A 232 -40.27 17.54 11.73
CA GLU A 232 -40.79 16.24 11.27
C GLU A 232 -42.19 16.37 10.63
N ALA A 233 -43.07 17.20 11.20
CA ALA A 233 -44.44 17.40 10.67
C ALA A 233 -44.49 18.02 9.26
N SER A 234 -43.42 18.66 8.80
CA SER A 234 -43.32 19.25 7.47
C SER A 234 -42.76 18.32 6.39
N LEU A 235 -42.20 17.15 6.78
CA LEU A 235 -41.64 16.18 5.86
C LEU A 235 -42.63 15.07 5.46
N GLU A 236 -43.69 14.84 6.23
CA GLU A 236 -44.71 13.83 5.92
C GLU A 236 -45.79 14.30 4.92
N HIS A 237 -45.79 15.59 4.53
CA HIS A 237 -46.80 16.18 3.64
C HIS A 237 -46.23 16.74 2.31
N ALA A 238 -45.03 16.31 1.90
CA ALA A 238 -44.41 16.66 0.62
C ALA A 238 -44.30 15.46 -0.32
#